data_AF-A0AAD6CFI8-F1
#
_entry.id   AF-A0AAD6CFI8-F1
#
_cell.length_a   1.000
_cell.length_b   1.000
_cell.length_c   1.000
_cell.angle_alpha   90.00
_cell.angle_beta   90.00
_cell.angle_gamma   90.00
#
_symmetry.space_group_name_H-M   'P 1'
#
loop_
_entity.id
_entity.type
_entity.pdbx_description
1 polymer ?
#
loop_
_entity_poly.entity_id
_entity_poly.type
_entity_poly.pdbx_seq_one_letter_code
_entity_poly.pdbx_strand_id
1 'polypeptide(L)'
;MDIINTPESALRIGVILVAATAVYLILYRPSTKSFLNRVSLRGRRNSTAKTPPRSFSPEENQPKSATSPASYNHALPPQRREALLQLQEKAIRWREVDETEMRQNILPMTADYKTSPGNLYTPTGFSVDDIKALGDFPDYATLSGVPLPNPYLEHDIEKAKPRPYRPFRWSYHQTMSLTKLETDWWIELETTYKDRIAQRKELFAKNGKAVLDALPGSELACKELMEMVLQFICARYPQHFTLVDNRILHNKILGTEQDIRAKPPLEVLLDNVPEDFALMLRDDQTGYYFLRAAVICSALGWNVGSKIGKQLHQIHEPIPDYKEKMQFSMDRFFTKMPTEKPIQRGSWGLEVGEPLYMPPGDPHEALRKLQDPDLHIKDCTLRVDWQTLRRLPLSASVVFNFKALFAPITEFRDEPGVPALVSKVLTEGKQNLMEYKGVWHVQHVILPKLEEWAQEQEEKGLVPKNWQVATLDDSPWYKGWEEKWHRQQGF
;
A
#
# COMPACT_ATOMS: atom_id res chain seq x y z
N MET A 1 43.51 43.93 -50.04
CA MET A 1 42.99 45.22 -50.53
C MET A 1 41.82 45.64 -49.66
N ASP A 2 42.18 46.08 -48.44
CA ASP A 2 41.74 47.30 -47.77
C ASP A 2 40.32 47.80 -47.97
N ILE A 3 39.33 47.03 -47.56
CA ILE A 3 38.06 47.55 -47.07
C ILE A 3 37.64 46.61 -45.93
N ILE A 4 37.10 47.11 -44.81
CA ILE A 4 36.74 46.40 -43.56
C ILE A 4 37.83 46.40 -42.47
N ASN A 5 38.61 47.49 -42.33
CA ASN A 5 39.32 47.75 -41.06
C ASN A 5 39.25 49.23 -40.68
N THR A 6 38.08 49.83 -40.84
CA THR A 6 37.76 51.12 -40.21
C THR A 6 36.86 50.90 -39.00
N PRO A 7 36.96 51.72 -37.93
CA PRO A 7 36.12 51.60 -36.74
C PRO A 7 34.61 51.60 -37.07
N GLU A 8 34.21 52.31 -38.13
CA GLU A 8 32.83 52.32 -38.62
C GLU A 8 32.38 50.98 -39.23
N SER A 9 33.28 50.23 -39.87
CA SER A 9 32.96 48.91 -40.43
C SER A 9 32.77 47.86 -39.35
N ALA A 10 33.56 47.92 -38.27
CA ALA A 10 33.36 47.10 -37.07
C ALA A 10 32.06 47.45 -36.34
N LEU A 11 31.72 48.75 -36.26
CA LEU A 11 30.45 49.20 -35.68
C LEU A 11 29.25 48.73 -36.51
N ARG A 12 29.31 48.81 -37.84
CA ARG A 12 28.24 48.33 -38.73
C ARG A 12 28.05 46.82 -38.65
N ILE A 13 29.14 46.04 -38.59
CA ILE A 13 29.08 44.59 -38.38
C ILE A 13 28.51 44.28 -36.99
N GLY A 14 28.90 45.04 -35.96
CA GLY A 14 28.33 44.93 -34.61
C GLY A 14 26.83 45.22 -34.56
N VAL A 15 26.36 46.27 -35.24
CA VAL A 15 24.92 46.61 -35.32
C VAL A 15 24.13 45.54 -36.09
N ILE A 16 24.69 44.99 -37.17
CA ILE A 16 24.06 43.89 -37.93
C ILE A 16 23.99 42.61 -37.08
N LEU A 17 25.03 42.28 -36.32
CA LEU A 17 25.04 41.13 -35.41
C LEU A 17 24.03 41.31 -34.26
N VAL A 18 23.92 42.51 -33.68
CA VAL A 18 22.93 42.80 -32.63
C VAL A 18 21.51 42.75 -33.18
N ALA A 19 21.27 43.29 -34.38
CA ALA A 19 19.95 43.22 -35.04
C ALA A 19 19.59 41.78 -35.41
N ALA A 20 20.52 40.99 -35.94
CA ALA A 20 20.30 39.57 -36.25
C ALA A 20 20.06 38.74 -34.98
N THR A 21 20.75 39.05 -33.87
CA THR A 21 20.53 38.41 -32.57
C THR A 21 19.18 38.80 -31.96
N ALA A 22 18.75 40.06 -32.10
CA ALA A 22 17.43 40.51 -31.65
C ALA A 22 16.30 39.86 -32.46
N VAL A 23 16.45 39.74 -33.78
CA VAL A 23 15.50 39.03 -34.65
C VAL A 23 15.48 37.53 -34.33
N TYR A 24 16.63 36.92 -34.06
CA TYR A 24 16.72 35.54 -33.59
C TYR A 24 16.01 35.34 -32.23
N LEU A 25 16.17 36.24 -31.27
CA LEU A 25 15.50 36.17 -29.96
C LEU A 25 13.98 36.45 -30.03
N ILE A 26 13.51 37.21 -31.03
CA ILE A 26 12.09 37.48 -31.25
C ILE A 26 11.41 36.31 -31.97
N LEU A 27 12.06 35.72 -32.99
CA LEU A 27 11.53 34.62 -33.79
C LEU A 27 11.70 33.25 -33.12
N TYR A 28 12.79 33.07 -32.37
CA TYR A 28 13.06 31.92 -31.52
C TYR A 28 12.92 32.33 -30.05
N ARG A 29 11.68 32.59 -29.61
CA ARG A 29 11.34 32.46 -28.19
C ARG A 29 11.22 30.97 -27.86
N PRO A 30 12.17 30.34 -27.15
CA PRO A 30 11.87 29.08 -26.50
C PRO A 30 10.86 29.41 -25.40
N SER A 31 9.81 28.60 -25.27
CA SER A 31 8.94 28.61 -24.10
C SER A 31 9.80 28.46 -22.85
N THR A 32 10.08 29.56 -22.16
CA THR A 32 10.84 29.59 -20.91
C THR A 32 9.95 29.11 -19.78
N LYS A 33 9.77 27.80 -19.69
CA LYS A 33 9.60 27.13 -18.41
C LYS A 33 10.70 26.07 -18.30
N SER A 34 11.57 26.27 -17.32
CA SER A 34 12.66 25.38 -16.91
C SER A 34 14.03 25.62 -17.56
N PHE A 35 14.78 26.62 -17.08
CA PHE A 35 16.24 26.46 -16.92
C PHE A 35 16.93 27.42 -15.92
N LEU A 36 16.22 27.90 -14.89
CA LEU A 36 16.86 28.58 -13.75
C LEU A 36 16.18 28.11 -12.47
N ASN A 37 16.63 26.95 -11.96
CA ASN A 37 16.51 26.53 -10.56
C ASN A 37 17.46 25.35 -10.29
N ARG A 38 18.74 25.53 -10.61
CA ARG A 38 19.83 24.72 -10.04
C ARG A 38 20.79 25.68 -9.36
N VAL A 39 20.43 26.01 -8.14
CA VAL A 39 21.24 26.27 -6.93
C VAL A 39 20.26 26.95 -5.97
N SER A 40 19.53 26.16 -5.19
CA SER A 40 18.99 26.65 -3.92
C SER A 40 19.45 25.69 -2.84
N LEU A 41 20.27 26.21 -1.92
CA LEU A 41 20.52 25.63 -0.62
C LEU A 41 19.16 25.55 0.10
N ARG A 42 18.49 24.41 -0.04
CA ARG A 42 17.25 24.12 0.65
C ARG A 42 17.59 23.79 2.10
N GLY A 43 17.70 24.83 2.93
CA GLY A 43 17.52 24.69 4.37
C GLY A 43 16.21 23.96 4.61
N ARG A 44 16.30 22.76 5.18
CA ARG A 44 15.18 21.91 5.58
C ARG A 44 14.31 22.74 6.52
N ARG A 45 13.12 23.15 6.05
CA ARG A 45 12.15 23.85 6.88
C ARG A 45 11.65 22.83 7.91
N ASN A 46 11.95 23.05 9.18
CA ASN A 46 11.42 22.24 10.27
C ASN A 46 9.90 22.12 10.11
N SER A 47 9.39 20.89 10.21
CA SER A 47 7.96 20.63 10.34
C SER A 47 7.48 21.30 11.62
N THR A 48 6.78 22.43 11.51
CA THR A 48 6.06 23.02 12.64
C THR A 48 4.66 22.43 12.70
N ALA A 49 4.54 21.11 12.78
CA ALA A 49 3.33 20.47 13.29
C ALA A 49 3.37 20.55 14.83
N LYS A 50 3.31 21.77 15.38
CA LYS A 50 2.96 21.95 16.79
C LYS A 50 1.45 21.73 16.90
N THR A 51 1.03 20.52 17.24
CA THR A 51 -0.30 20.32 17.80
C THR A 51 -0.36 21.13 19.10
N PRO A 52 -1.24 22.13 19.25
CA PRO A 52 -1.36 22.84 20.52
C PRO A 52 -1.80 21.85 21.60
N PRO A 53 -1.30 21.94 22.84
CA PRO A 53 -1.90 21.21 23.94
C PRO A 53 -3.32 21.76 24.11
N ARG A 54 -4.34 20.92 23.96
CA ARG A 54 -5.69 21.28 24.39
C ARG A 54 -5.63 21.42 25.91
N SER A 55 -5.70 22.66 26.40
CA SER A 55 -6.00 22.93 27.81
C SER A 55 -7.43 22.47 28.07
N PHE A 56 -7.59 21.42 28.88
CA PHE A 56 -8.90 21.00 29.36
C PHE A 56 -9.35 21.94 30.46
N SER A 57 -10.38 22.75 30.18
CA SER A 57 -11.30 23.21 31.23
C SER A 57 -12.27 22.06 31.51
N PRO A 58 -12.55 21.71 32.77
CA PRO A 58 -13.43 20.61 33.11
C PRO A 58 -14.88 21.08 33.03
N GLU A 59 -15.50 20.99 31.85
CA GLU A 59 -16.96 20.96 31.74
C GLU A 59 -17.39 19.78 30.85
N GLU A 60 -18.32 19.02 31.41
CA GLU A 60 -18.91 17.80 30.87
C GLU A 60 -19.39 17.97 29.43
N ASN A 61 -18.75 17.24 28.51
CA ASN A 61 -19.40 16.73 27.30
C ASN A 61 -18.54 15.60 26.73
N GLN A 62 -18.80 14.37 27.21
CA GLN A 62 -18.35 13.18 26.48
C GLN A 62 -19.01 13.22 25.09
N PRO A 63 -18.26 13.22 23.98
CA PRO A 63 -18.88 13.10 22.67
C PRO A 63 -19.53 11.73 22.58
N LYS A 64 -20.87 11.69 22.43
CA LYS A 64 -21.62 10.48 22.08
C LYS A 64 -20.94 9.85 20.87
N SER A 65 -20.41 8.62 21.00
CA SER A 65 -19.81 7.91 19.88
C SER A 65 -20.82 7.81 18.75
N ALA A 66 -20.56 8.42 17.59
CA ALA A 66 -21.43 8.32 16.43
C ALA A 66 -21.49 6.85 15.98
N THR A 67 -22.69 6.29 15.90
CA THR A 67 -22.92 4.91 15.45
C THR A 67 -23.02 4.84 13.92
N SER A 68 -22.58 3.73 13.31
CA SER A 68 -22.82 3.46 11.88
C SER A 68 -24.33 3.49 11.57
N PRO A 69 -24.75 4.09 10.44
CA PRO A 69 -26.14 4.07 10.02
C PRO A 69 -26.61 2.64 9.73
N ALA A 70 -27.91 2.39 9.63
CA ALA A 70 -28.41 1.06 9.32
C ALA A 70 -28.04 0.57 7.90
N SER A 71 -27.75 1.50 6.97
CA SER A 71 -27.41 1.21 5.57
C SER A 71 -26.66 2.38 4.92
N TYR A 72 -25.88 2.07 3.89
CA TYR A 72 -25.21 2.98 2.96
C TYR A 72 -25.66 2.79 1.50
N ASN A 73 -26.76 2.09 1.27
CA ASN A 73 -27.26 1.72 -0.07
C ASN A 73 -27.41 2.89 -1.06
N HIS A 74 -27.78 4.08 -0.58
CA HIS A 74 -27.89 5.29 -1.40
C HIS A 74 -26.55 5.95 -1.74
N ALA A 75 -25.49 5.63 -1.00
CA ALA A 75 -24.16 6.19 -1.21
C ALA A 75 -23.32 5.30 -2.13
N LEU A 76 -22.92 5.86 -3.26
CA LEU A 76 -21.96 5.26 -4.18
C LEU A 76 -20.57 5.88 -3.99
N PRO A 77 -19.50 5.14 -4.33
CA PRO A 77 -18.17 5.72 -4.43
C PRO A 77 -18.12 6.71 -5.61
N PRO A 78 -17.11 7.61 -5.65
CA PRO A 78 -16.92 8.50 -6.79
C PRO A 78 -16.86 7.72 -8.11
N GLN A 79 -17.62 8.21 -9.10
CA GLN A 79 -17.65 7.60 -10.43
C GLN A 79 -16.31 7.76 -11.15
N ARG A 80 -15.99 6.81 -12.03
CA ARG A 80 -14.79 6.83 -12.89
C ARG A 80 -15.09 6.61 -14.37
N ARG A 81 -16.36 6.56 -14.75
CA ARG A 81 -16.80 6.38 -16.14
C ARG A 81 -16.26 7.46 -17.09
N GLU A 82 -16.03 8.69 -16.60
CA GLU A 82 -15.40 9.77 -17.37
C GLU A 82 -14.00 9.42 -17.91
N ALA A 83 -13.29 8.47 -17.29
CA ALA A 83 -11.98 8.02 -17.75
C ALA A 83 -12.04 7.41 -19.16
N LEU A 84 -13.21 6.90 -19.59
CA LEU A 84 -13.42 6.40 -20.95
C LEU A 84 -13.17 7.47 -22.03
N LEU A 85 -13.37 8.76 -21.72
CA LEU A 85 -13.10 9.86 -22.66
C LEU A 85 -11.61 10.02 -22.98
N GLN A 86 -10.74 9.53 -22.10
CA GLN A 86 -9.29 9.59 -22.27
C GLN A 86 -8.75 8.35 -22.99
N LEU A 87 -9.55 7.28 -23.05
CA LEU A 87 -9.20 6.08 -23.79
C LEU A 87 -9.44 6.31 -25.28
N GLN A 88 -8.49 5.90 -26.13
CA GLN A 88 -8.64 5.98 -27.59
C GLN A 88 -9.52 4.85 -28.17
N GLU A 89 -10.24 4.12 -27.31
CA GLU A 89 -11.06 2.99 -27.69
C GLU A 89 -12.36 3.46 -28.35
N LYS A 90 -12.33 3.54 -29.68
CA LYS A 90 -13.43 4.01 -30.54
C LYS A 90 -14.74 3.24 -30.39
N ALA A 91 -14.74 2.08 -29.72
CA ALA A 91 -15.92 1.22 -29.59
C ALA A 91 -16.85 1.61 -28.43
N ILE A 92 -16.38 2.37 -27.43
CA ILE A 92 -17.16 2.65 -26.22
C ILE A 92 -17.90 3.98 -26.34
N ARG A 93 -19.24 3.92 -26.31
CA ARG A 93 -20.08 5.13 -26.34
C ARG A 93 -20.15 5.74 -24.95
N TRP A 94 -19.42 6.83 -24.75
CA TRP A 94 -19.52 7.61 -23.52
C TRP A 94 -20.87 8.37 -23.46
N ARG A 95 -21.46 8.36 -22.27
CA ARG A 95 -22.66 9.12 -21.89
C ARG A 95 -22.58 9.42 -20.39
N GLU A 96 -23.12 10.54 -19.96
CA GLU A 96 -23.31 10.77 -18.53
C GLU A 96 -24.40 9.83 -17.97
N VAL A 97 -24.11 9.19 -16.84
CA VAL A 97 -25.05 8.28 -16.15
C VAL A 97 -25.31 8.85 -14.76
N ASP A 98 -26.58 9.19 -14.49
CA ASP A 98 -26.98 9.68 -13.18
C ASP A 98 -26.93 8.56 -12.13
N GLU A 99 -26.62 8.90 -10.88
CA GLU A 99 -26.54 7.92 -9.80
C GLU A 99 -27.86 7.19 -9.55
N THR A 100 -29.01 7.80 -9.86
CA THR A 100 -30.33 7.17 -9.71
C THR A 100 -30.51 6.02 -10.69
N GLU A 101 -30.12 6.22 -11.95
CA GLU A 101 -30.12 5.17 -12.96
C GLU A 101 -29.17 4.04 -12.57
N MET A 102 -27.97 4.38 -12.09
CA MET A 102 -27.00 3.38 -11.61
C MET A 102 -27.56 2.56 -10.46
N ARG A 103 -28.20 3.20 -9.46
CA ARG A 103 -28.79 2.49 -8.32
C ARG A 103 -29.94 1.57 -8.73
N GLN A 104 -30.74 1.98 -9.71
CA GLN A 104 -31.85 1.17 -10.22
C GLN A 104 -31.37 -0.04 -11.04
N ASN A 105 -30.19 0.06 -11.65
CA ASN A 105 -29.61 -0.98 -12.51
C ASN A 105 -28.25 -1.43 -11.98
N ILE A 106 -28.09 -1.53 -10.65
CA ILE A 106 -26.81 -1.92 -10.07
C ILE A 106 -26.54 -3.41 -10.33
N LEU A 107 -25.31 -3.75 -10.69
CA LEU A 107 -24.87 -5.14 -10.78
C LEU A 107 -24.85 -5.74 -9.36
N PRO A 108 -25.64 -6.79 -9.08
CA PRO A 108 -25.67 -7.40 -7.76
C PRO A 108 -24.30 -7.96 -7.37
N MET A 109 -23.94 -7.88 -6.09
CA MET A 109 -22.63 -8.35 -5.58
C MET A 109 -22.36 -9.84 -5.85
N THR A 110 -23.42 -10.63 -6.00
CA THR A 110 -23.37 -12.08 -6.22
C THR A 110 -23.44 -12.48 -7.70
N ALA A 111 -23.62 -11.51 -8.61
CA ALA A 111 -23.81 -11.77 -10.03
C ALA A 111 -22.46 -11.81 -10.78
N ASP A 112 -22.30 -12.80 -11.66
CA ASP A 112 -21.16 -12.86 -12.58
C ASP A 112 -21.38 -11.89 -13.75
N TYR A 113 -20.49 -10.90 -13.88
CA TYR A 113 -20.57 -9.88 -14.94
C TYR A 113 -20.59 -10.48 -16.36
N LYS A 114 -20.00 -11.68 -16.56
CA LYS A 114 -19.93 -12.33 -17.88
C LYS A 114 -21.31 -12.69 -18.41
N THR A 115 -22.16 -13.21 -17.54
CA THR A 115 -23.52 -13.68 -17.86
C THR A 115 -24.59 -12.61 -17.62
N SER A 116 -24.22 -11.49 -16.99
CA SER A 116 -25.13 -10.42 -16.63
C SER A 116 -25.55 -9.55 -17.84
N PRO A 117 -26.76 -8.95 -17.80
CA PRO A 117 -27.20 -7.98 -18.79
C PRO A 117 -26.24 -6.78 -18.92
N GLY A 118 -26.08 -6.29 -20.15
CA GLY A 118 -25.14 -5.21 -20.50
C GLY A 118 -25.41 -3.86 -19.83
N ASN A 119 -26.68 -3.60 -19.51
CA ASN A 119 -27.16 -2.35 -18.93
C ASN A 119 -27.04 -2.27 -17.39
N LEU A 120 -26.47 -3.29 -16.73
CA LEU A 120 -26.17 -3.21 -15.32
C LEU A 120 -24.86 -2.44 -15.07
N TYR A 121 -24.79 -1.70 -13.96
CA TYR A 121 -23.66 -0.83 -13.63
C TYR A 121 -22.92 -1.29 -12.37
N THR A 122 -21.60 -1.18 -12.39
CA THR A 122 -20.79 -1.28 -11.17
C THR A 122 -20.89 -0.01 -10.35
N PRO A 123 -20.56 -0.04 -9.04
CA PRO A 123 -20.68 1.13 -8.17
C PRO A 123 -19.84 2.36 -8.60
N THR A 124 -18.85 2.18 -9.46
CA THR A 124 -18.00 3.26 -10.03
C THR A 124 -18.49 3.78 -11.38
N GLY A 125 -19.63 3.30 -11.88
CA GLY A 125 -20.30 3.87 -13.06
C GLY A 125 -20.06 3.13 -14.37
N PHE A 126 -19.29 2.04 -14.39
CA PHE A 126 -19.08 1.27 -15.63
C PHE A 126 -20.24 0.31 -15.84
N SER A 127 -20.82 0.31 -17.03
CA SER A 127 -21.79 -0.73 -17.41
C SER A 127 -21.08 -2.05 -17.69
N VAL A 128 -21.82 -3.16 -17.63
CA VAL A 128 -21.32 -4.48 -18.04
C VAL A 128 -20.89 -4.47 -19.51
N ASP A 129 -21.57 -3.71 -20.38
CA ASP A 129 -21.15 -3.52 -21.77
C ASP A 129 -19.84 -2.74 -21.88
N ASP A 130 -19.65 -1.67 -21.09
CA ASP A 130 -18.37 -0.94 -21.03
C ASP A 130 -17.24 -1.91 -20.66
N ILE A 131 -17.44 -2.75 -19.63
CA ILE A 131 -16.45 -3.72 -19.15
C ILE A 131 -16.14 -4.78 -20.20
N LYS A 132 -17.16 -5.31 -20.89
CA LYS A 132 -16.99 -6.29 -21.97
C LYS A 132 -16.26 -5.68 -23.17
N ALA A 133 -16.52 -4.41 -23.49
CA ALA A 133 -15.88 -3.69 -24.58
C ALA A 133 -14.40 -3.38 -24.31
N LEU A 134 -14.05 -3.02 -23.06
CA LEU A 134 -12.67 -2.79 -22.63
C LEU A 134 -11.78 -4.06 -22.74
N GLY A 135 -12.38 -5.24 -22.58
CA GLY A 135 -11.66 -6.51 -22.73
C GLY A 135 -10.64 -6.82 -21.62
N ASP A 136 -9.50 -7.37 -22.02
CA ASP A 136 -8.41 -7.78 -21.11
C ASP A 136 -7.28 -6.75 -21.13
N PHE A 137 -6.76 -6.39 -19.96
CA PHE A 137 -5.69 -5.42 -19.78
C PHE A 137 -5.95 -4.03 -20.38
N PRO A 138 -7.11 -3.40 -20.10
CA PRO A 138 -7.30 -2.00 -20.45
C PRO A 138 -6.27 -1.11 -19.72
N ASP A 139 -6.20 0.16 -20.11
CA ASP A 139 -5.36 1.15 -19.42
C ASP A 139 -5.90 1.46 -18.01
N TYR A 140 -5.53 0.60 -17.05
CA TYR A 140 -5.92 0.74 -15.65
C TYR A 140 -5.32 1.97 -14.98
N ALA A 141 -4.23 2.53 -15.51
CA ALA A 141 -3.67 3.76 -14.96
C ALA A 141 -4.61 4.94 -15.22
N THR A 142 -5.10 5.07 -16.44
CA THR A 142 -6.13 6.05 -16.80
C THR A 142 -7.45 5.79 -16.07
N LEU A 143 -7.93 4.54 -16.07
CA LEU A 143 -9.20 4.18 -15.41
C LEU A 143 -9.16 4.47 -13.89
N SER A 144 -8.10 4.07 -13.21
CA SER A 144 -7.96 4.27 -11.75
C SER A 144 -7.56 5.70 -11.36
N GLY A 145 -6.91 6.45 -12.26
CA GLY A 145 -6.30 7.73 -11.94
C GLY A 145 -4.99 7.59 -11.15
N VAL A 146 -4.43 6.38 -11.06
CA VAL A 146 -3.14 6.10 -10.43
C VAL A 146 -2.16 5.75 -11.54
N PRO A 147 -1.05 6.50 -11.73
CA PRO A 147 -0.12 6.22 -12.81
C PRO A 147 0.54 4.84 -12.67
N LEU A 148 1.02 4.28 -13.78
CA LEU A 148 1.95 3.14 -13.71
C LEU A 148 3.24 3.54 -12.98
N PRO A 149 3.91 2.59 -12.32
CA PRO A 149 5.16 2.85 -11.65
C PRO A 149 6.27 3.19 -12.65
N ASN A 150 7.28 3.93 -12.21
CA ASN A 150 8.53 4.06 -12.95
C ASN A 150 9.28 2.72 -12.98
N PRO A 151 9.91 2.33 -14.10
CA PRO A 151 10.78 1.16 -14.15
C PRO A 151 11.92 1.24 -13.13
N TYR A 152 12.23 0.12 -12.47
CA TYR A 152 13.37 -0.03 -11.57
C TYR A 152 14.40 -0.96 -12.19
N LEU A 153 15.17 -0.45 -13.15
CA LEU A 153 16.10 -1.25 -13.95
C LEU A 153 17.30 -1.76 -13.13
N GLU A 154 17.68 -1.03 -12.08
CA GLU A 154 18.78 -1.39 -11.18
C GLU A 154 18.37 -2.39 -10.09
N HIS A 155 17.10 -2.82 -10.05
CA HIS A 155 16.65 -3.80 -9.09
C HIS A 155 17.33 -5.15 -9.34
N ASP A 156 18.10 -5.58 -8.34
CA ASP A 156 18.77 -6.88 -8.27
C ASP A 156 18.05 -7.75 -7.24
N ILE A 157 17.31 -8.76 -7.71
CA ILE A 157 16.53 -9.65 -6.85
C ILE A 157 17.41 -10.38 -5.83
N GLU A 158 18.68 -10.64 -6.14
CA GLU A 158 19.60 -11.38 -5.26
C GLU A 158 20.21 -10.50 -4.16
N LYS A 159 19.96 -9.17 -4.21
CA LYS A 159 20.40 -8.22 -3.17
C LYS A 159 19.25 -7.45 -2.52
N ALA A 160 18.10 -7.37 -3.18
CA ALA A 160 16.95 -6.59 -2.74
C ALA A 160 16.53 -6.91 -1.29
N LYS A 161 16.39 -5.86 -0.49
CA LYS A 161 15.91 -5.93 0.90
C LYS A 161 14.61 -5.14 1.04
N PRO A 162 13.70 -5.53 1.95
CA PRO A 162 12.51 -4.73 2.23
C PRO A 162 12.93 -3.34 2.70
N ARG A 163 12.16 -2.31 2.35
CA ARG A 163 12.34 -1.01 3.00
C ARG A 163 12.14 -1.18 4.52
N PRO A 164 12.96 -0.56 5.37
CA PRO A 164 13.01 -0.86 6.81
C PRO A 164 11.89 -0.16 7.58
N TYR A 165 10.64 -0.57 7.35
CA TYR A 165 9.47 0.00 7.99
C TYR A 165 9.53 -0.14 9.52
N ARG A 166 9.29 0.95 10.23
CA ARG A 166 9.16 1.07 11.69
C ARG A 166 7.87 1.82 12.02
N PRO A 167 6.68 1.23 11.78
CA PRO A 167 5.38 1.89 11.97
C PRO A 167 4.98 2.01 13.46
N PHE A 168 5.95 2.17 14.35
CA PHE A 168 5.75 2.45 15.76
C PHE A 168 5.30 3.89 15.95
N ARG A 169 4.39 4.11 16.90
CA ARG A 169 3.82 5.43 17.17
C ARG A 169 3.52 5.59 18.65
N TRP A 170 3.68 6.82 19.12
CA TRP A 170 3.40 7.23 20.49
C TRP A 170 2.39 8.39 20.52
N SER A 171 1.52 8.38 21.55
CA SER A 171 0.12 8.84 21.59
C SER A 171 -0.88 7.84 20.97
N TYR A 172 -1.05 6.69 21.64
CA TYR A 172 -1.75 5.51 21.10
C TYR A 172 -3.28 5.62 21.20
N HIS A 173 -3.87 6.64 20.57
CA HIS A 173 -5.27 6.55 20.17
C HIS A 173 -5.35 5.70 18.90
N GLN A 174 -6.17 4.65 18.95
CA GLN A 174 -6.41 3.78 17.81
C GLN A 174 -6.97 4.62 16.65
N THR A 175 -6.18 4.77 15.58
CA THR A 175 -6.51 5.51 14.37
C THR A 175 -6.16 4.65 13.15
N MET A 176 -6.71 4.97 11.97
CA MET A 176 -6.39 4.23 10.75
C MET A 176 -4.92 4.39 10.32
N SER A 177 -4.26 5.50 10.68
CA SER A 177 -2.80 5.65 10.50
C SER A 177 -2.36 5.64 9.04
N LEU A 178 -3.14 6.33 8.20
CA LEU A 178 -3.03 6.24 6.76
C LEU A 178 -2.05 7.28 6.22
N THR A 179 -1.24 6.87 5.25
CA THR A 179 -0.47 7.75 4.38
C THR A 179 -0.85 7.50 2.94
N LYS A 180 -0.54 8.43 2.04
CA LYS A 180 -0.74 8.22 0.60
C LYS A 180 0.14 7.06 0.15
N LEU A 181 -0.40 6.15 -0.68
CA LEU A 181 0.40 5.10 -1.32
C LEU A 181 1.50 5.75 -2.18
N GLU A 182 2.73 5.29 -2.01
CA GLU A 182 3.80 5.57 -2.94
C GLU A 182 3.68 4.63 -4.14
N THR A 183 3.28 5.18 -5.28
CA THR A 183 2.91 4.38 -6.45
C THR A 183 3.99 3.42 -6.91
N ASP A 184 5.28 3.83 -6.89
CA ASP A 184 6.41 2.98 -7.30
C ASP A 184 6.67 1.78 -6.36
N TRP A 185 6.03 1.77 -5.19
CA TRP A 185 6.24 0.80 -4.12
C TRP A 185 4.96 0.06 -3.73
N TRP A 186 4.04 -0.14 -4.68
CA TRP A 186 2.83 -0.93 -4.43
C TRP A 186 3.14 -2.41 -4.17
N ILE A 187 4.05 -3.00 -4.96
CA ILE A 187 4.50 -4.40 -4.82
C ILE A 187 6.01 -4.40 -4.78
N GLU A 188 6.58 -4.87 -3.67
CA GLU A 188 8.02 -4.89 -3.45
C GLU A 188 8.54 -6.32 -3.58
N LEU A 189 9.62 -6.51 -4.34
CA LEU A 189 10.30 -7.79 -4.49
C LEU A 189 11.62 -7.76 -3.72
N GLU A 190 11.99 -8.91 -3.16
CA GLU A 190 13.11 -9.03 -2.23
C GLU A 190 13.85 -10.36 -2.46
N THR A 191 15.03 -10.47 -1.88
CA THR A 191 15.86 -11.70 -1.84
C THR A 191 15.10 -12.97 -1.48
N THR A 192 14.06 -12.88 -0.65
CA THR A 192 13.23 -14.01 -0.23
C THR A 192 12.18 -14.45 -1.26
N TYR A 193 12.10 -13.80 -2.44
CA TYR A 193 11.02 -14.01 -3.40
C TYR A 193 10.82 -15.48 -3.80
N LYS A 194 11.89 -16.19 -4.19
CA LYS A 194 11.82 -17.59 -4.63
C LYS A 194 11.25 -18.50 -3.52
N ASP A 195 11.82 -18.39 -2.33
CA ASP A 195 11.41 -19.16 -1.15
C ASP A 195 9.98 -18.82 -0.74
N ARG A 196 9.61 -17.53 -0.78
CA ARG A 196 8.28 -17.07 -0.41
C ARG A 196 7.22 -17.58 -1.37
N ILE A 197 7.48 -17.57 -2.69
CA ILE A 197 6.53 -18.14 -3.67
C ILE A 197 6.38 -19.64 -3.45
N ALA A 198 7.47 -20.39 -3.25
CA ALA A 198 7.41 -21.81 -2.97
C ALA A 198 6.58 -22.12 -1.70
N GLN A 199 6.85 -21.41 -0.61
CA GLN A 199 6.13 -21.53 0.66
C GLN A 199 4.63 -21.25 0.50
N ARG A 200 4.26 -20.20 -0.26
CA ARG A 200 2.85 -19.85 -0.53
C ARG A 200 2.12 -20.96 -1.27
N LYS A 201 2.76 -21.57 -2.28
CA LYS A 201 2.19 -22.68 -3.04
C LYS A 201 2.00 -23.92 -2.15
N GLU A 202 2.96 -24.22 -1.27
CA GLU A 202 2.82 -25.30 -0.29
C GLU A 202 1.67 -25.04 0.70
N LEU A 203 1.56 -23.81 1.21
CA LEU A 203 0.47 -23.41 2.10
C LEU A 203 -0.89 -23.59 1.43
N PHE A 204 -1.03 -23.23 0.16
CA PHE A 204 -2.27 -23.45 -0.59
C PHE A 204 -2.55 -24.93 -0.84
N ALA A 205 -1.55 -25.71 -1.24
CA ALA A 205 -1.71 -27.15 -1.42
C ALA A 205 -2.17 -27.86 -0.12
N LYS A 206 -1.66 -27.43 1.04
CA LYS A 206 -2.01 -28.00 2.34
C LYS A 206 -3.36 -27.52 2.88
N ASN A 207 -3.68 -26.23 2.71
CA ASN A 207 -4.79 -25.59 3.43
C ASN A 207 -5.99 -25.21 2.54
N GLY A 208 -5.83 -25.22 1.21
CA GLY A 208 -6.89 -24.92 0.24
C GLY A 208 -7.66 -23.64 0.56
N LYS A 209 -8.97 -23.77 0.78
CA LYS A 209 -9.88 -22.65 1.07
C LYS A 209 -9.58 -21.87 2.35
N ALA A 210 -8.76 -22.42 3.25
CA ALA A 210 -8.32 -21.67 4.43
C ALA A 210 -7.31 -20.57 4.08
N VAL A 211 -6.68 -20.58 2.89
CA VAL A 211 -5.76 -19.52 2.44
C VAL A 211 -6.20 -18.85 1.14
N LEU A 212 -6.96 -19.53 0.28
CA LEU A 212 -7.48 -18.93 -0.96
C LEU A 212 -8.90 -19.41 -1.23
N ASP A 213 -9.85 -18.47 -1.24
CA ASP A 213 -11.24 -18.73 -1.61
C ASP A 213 -11.84 -17.54 -2.34
N ALA A 214 -12.81 -17.80 -3.20
CA ALA A 214 -13.52 -16.80 -3.98
C ALA A 214 -15.01 -17.19 -4.07
N LEU A 215 -15.88 -16.27 -3.69
CA LEU A 215 -17.32 -16.44 -3.73
C LEU A 215 -17.88 -15.97 -5.08
N PRO A 216 -19.02 -16.50 -5.56
CA PRO A 216 -19.68 -16.05 -6.77
C PRO A 216 -19.90 -14.53 -6.79
N GLY A 217 -19.76 -13.91 -7.97
CA GLY A 217 -19.83 -12.46 -8.17
C GLY A 217 -18.50 -11.72 -7.99
N SER A 218 -17.45 -12.41 -7.53
CA SER A 218 -16.10 -11.84 -7.38
C SER A 218 -15.24 -11.94 -8.65
N GLU A 219 -15.76 -12.49 -9.75
CA GLU A 219 -15.01 -12.82 -10.96
C GLU A 219 -14.35 -11.59 -11.58
N LEU A 220 -15.10 -10.47 -11.69
CA LEU A 220 -14.58 -9.22 -12.23
C LEU A 220 -13.46 -8.65 -11.34
N ALA A 221 -13.68 -8.63 -10.02
CA ALA A 221 -12.71 -8.08 -9.08
C ALA A 221 -11.41 -8.90 -9.04
N CYS A 222 -11.50 -10.23 -9.11
CA CYS A 222 -10.34 -11.10 -9.16
C CYS A 222 -9.54 -10.92 -10.45
N LYS A 223 -10.23 -10.88 -11.61
CA LYS A 223 -9.60 -10.63 -12.92
C LYS A 223 -8.91 -9.26 -12.93
N GLU A 224 -9.63 -8.22 -12.55
CA GLU A 224 -9.14 -6.85 -12.54
C GLU A 224 -7.92 -6.69 -11.62
N LEU A 225 -7.96 -7.25 -10.42
CA LEU A 225 -6.81 -7.24 -9.52
C LEU A 225 -5.60 -7.92 -10.17
N MET A 226 -5.77 -9.12 -10.74
CA MET A 226 -4.68 -9.83 -11.40
C MET A 226 -4.08 -8.99 -12.53
N GLU A 227 -4.90 -8.43 -13.41
CA GLU A 227 -4.42 -7.64 -14.54
C GLU A 227 -3.66 -6.39 -14.09
N MET A 228 -4.18 -5.67 -13.09
CA MET A 228 -3.51 -4.49 -12.53
C MET A 228 -2.17 -4.84 -11.87
N VAL A 229 -2.10 -5.96 -11.16
CA VAL A 229 -0.86 -6.44 -10.55
C VAL A 229 0.16 -6.85 -11.61
N LEU A 230 -0.27 -7.56 -12.66
CA LEU A 230 0.61 -7.98 -13.75
C LEU A 230 1.14 -6.78 -14.56
N GLN A 231 0.31 -5.78 -14.84
CA GLN A 231 0.76 -4.51 -15.43
C GLN A 231 1.78 -3.81 -14.53
N PHE A 232 1.53 -3.78 -13.21
CA PHE A 232 2.46 -3.18 -12.26
C PHE A 232 3.83 -3.86 -12.28
N ILE A 233 3.89 -5.18 -12.09
CA ILE A 233 5.19 -5.88 -11.99
C ILE A 233 5.96 -5.86 -13.32
N CYS A 234 5.26 -5.89 -14.47
CA CYS A 234 5.90 -5.75 -15.78
C CYS A 234 6.44 -4.33 -16.02
N ALA A 235 5.73 -3.29 -15.54
CA ALA A 235 6.18 -1.90 -15.66
C ALA A 235 7.32 -1.58 -14.67
N ARG A 236 7.22 -2.04 -13.42
CA ARG A 236 8.20 -1.78 -12.35
C ARG A 236 9.46 -2.60 -12.53
N TYR A 237 9.34 -3.87 -12.94
CA TYR A 237 10.44 -4.84 -13.02
C TYR A 237 10.52 -5.50 -14.41
N PRO A 238 10.70 -4.72 -15.50
CA PRO A 238 10.67 -5.25 -16.88
C PRO A 238 11.80 -6.26 -17.18
N GLN A 239 12.90 -6.21 -16.43
CA GLN A 239 13.98 -7.18 -16.50
C GLN A 239 13.59 -8.55 -15.93
N HIS A 240 12.58 -8.61 -15.06
CA HIS A 240 12.13 -9.82 -14.37
C HIS A 240 10.81 -10.36 -14.93
N PHE A 241 9.90 -9.49 -15.35
CA PHE A 241 8.57 -9.88 -15.82
C PHE A 241 8.27 -9.34 -17.21
N THR A 242 7.61 -10.15 -18.02
CA THR A 242 7.09 -9.73 -19.31
C THR A 242 5.77 -10.44 -19.56
N LEU A 243 4.77 -9.73 -20.07
CA LEU A 243 3.49 -10.31 -20.47
C LEU A 243 3.38 -10.26 -21.99
N VAL A 244 3.37 -11.43 -22.62
CA VAL A 244 3.28 -11.57 -24.08
C VAL A 244 1.82 -11.76 -24.48
N ASP A 245 1.37 -11.01 -25.48
CA ASP A 245 0.02 -11.05 -26.03
C ASP A 245 -1.11 -10.96 -24.98
N ASN A 246 -0.87 -10.23 -23.89
CA ASN A 246 -1.78 -10.13 -22.74
C ASN A 246 -2.23 -11.50 -22.19
N ARG A 247 -1.37 -12.52 -22.30
CA ARG A 247 -1.74 -13.92 -21.99
C ARG A 247 -0.62 -14.71 -21.32
N ILE A 248 0.59 -14.71 -21.89
CA ILE A 248 1.68 -15.54 -21.35
C ILE A 248 2.57 -14.66 -20.47
N LEU A 249 2.54 -14.92 -19.16
CA LEU A 249 3.42 -14.26 -18.20
C LEU A 249 4.76 -15.00 -18.14
N HIS A 250 5.83 -14.29 -18.46
CA HIS A 250 7.20 -14.76 -18.32
C HIS A 250 7.75 -14.21 -17.01
N ASN A 251 8.10 -15.10 -16.09
CA ASN A 251 8.71 -14.79 -14.82
C ASN A 251 10.15 -15.29 -14.82
N LYS A 252 11.09 -14.38 -15.12
CA LYS A 252 12.51 -14.68 -15.27
C LYS A 252 13.20 -14.95 -13.93
N ILE A 253 12.61 -14.54 -12.81
CA ILE A 253 13.15 -14.85 -11.47
C ILE A 253 12.97 -16.34 -11.17
N LEU A 254 11.81 -16.91 -11.52
CA LEU A 254 11.50 -18.34 -11.34
C LEU A 254 11.87 -19.21 -12.54
N GLY A 255 12.13 -18.60 -13.70
CA GLY A 255 12.32 -19.32 -14.96
C GLY A 255 11.03 -19.98 -15.47
N THR A 256 9.87 -19.38 -15.20
CA THR A 256 8.56 -19.95 -15.56
C THR A 256 7.85 -19.14 -16.63
N GLU A 257 7.08 -19.84 -17.47
CA GLU A 257 6.12 -19.26 -18.40
C GLU A 257 4.73 -19.81 -18.05
N GLN A 258 3.75 -18.92 -17.90
CA GLN A 258 2.41 -19.28 -17.46
C GLN A 258 1.35 -18.62 -18.35
N ASP A 259 0.45 -19.43 -18.91
CA ASP A 259 -0.81 -18.92 -19.45
C ASP A 259 -1.72 -18.50 -18.30
N ILE A 260 -1.92 -17.19 -18.14
CA ILE A 260 -2.71 -16.62 -17.04
C ILE A 260 -4.20 -16.98 -17.13
N ARG A 261 -4.68 -17.46 -18.28
CA ARG A 261 -6.07 -17.90 -18.47
C ARG A 261 -6.28 -19.36 -18.07
N ALA A 262 -5.20 -20.12 -17.88
CA ALA A 262 -5.27 -21.53 -17.51
C ALA A 262 -5.61 -21.76 -16.03
N LYS A 263 -5.57 -20.71 -15.20
CA LYS A 263 -5.88 -20.76 -13.77
C LYS A 263 -6.81 -19.62 -13.35
N PRO A 264 -7.52 -19.75 -12.22
CA PRO A 264 -8.22 -18.63 -11.60
C PRO A 264 -7.27 -17.45 -11.34
N PRO A 265 -7.72 -16.19 -11.46
CA PRO A 265 -6.85 -15.02 -11.35
C PRO A 265 -6.04 -14.93 -10.04
N LEU A 266 -6.64 -15.31 -8.91
CA LEU A 266 -5.93 -15.28 -7.62
C LEU A 266 -4.85 -16.37 -7.49
N GLU A 267 -4.97 -17.48 -8.22
CA GLU A 267 -3.92 -18.50 -8.27
C GLU A 267 -2.73 -18.05 -9.13
N VAL A 268 -2.97 -17.26 -10.18
CA VAL A 268 -1.88 -16.61 -10.94
C VAL A 268 -1.09 -15.67 -10.03
N LEU A 269 -1.78 -14.92 -9.16
CA LEU A 269 -1.13 -14.07 -8.16
C LEU A 269 -0.40 -14.88 -7.09
N LEU A 270 -1.00 -15.96 -6.59
CA LEU A 270 -0.35 -16.89 -5.66
C LEU A 270 0.99 -17.40 -6.22
N ASP A 271 1.01 -17.77 -7.50
CA ASP A 271 2.17 -18.34 -8.19
C ASP A 271 3.31 -17.34 -8.46
N ASN A 272 3.03 -16.03 -8.48
CA ASN A 272 4.00 -15.04 -8.99
C ASN A 272 4.24 -13.82 -8.08
N VAL A 273 3.39 -13.57 -7.09
CA VAL A 273 3.45 -12.34 -6.29
C VAL A 273 3.44 -12.66 -4.79
N PRO A 274 4.45 -12.22 -4.03
CA PRO A 274 4.60 -12.54 -2.60
C PRO A 274 3.76 -11.61 -1.70
N GLU A 275 2.60 -11.15 -2.17
CA GLU A 275 1.66 -10.28 -1.45
C GLU A 275 0.36 -11.05 -1.18
N ASP A 276 -0.27 -10.77 -0.04
CA ASP A 276 -1.62 -11.25 0.25
C ASP A 276 -2.65 -10.23 -0.22
N PHE A 277 -3.81 -10.70 -0.69
CA PHE A 277 -4.87 -9.86 -1.22
C PHE A 277 -6.23 -10.28 -0.65
N ALA A 278 -7.02 -9.30 -0.23
CA ALA A 278 -8.41 -9.45 0.20
C ALA A 278 -9.29 -8.47 -0.59
N LEU A 279 -10.34 -8.99 -1.23
CA LEU A 279 -11.25 -8.24 -2.08
C LEU A 279 -12.58 -8.03 -1.36
N MET A 280 -12.85 -6.79 -1.01
CA MET A 280 -14.06 -6.35 -0.32
C MET A 280 -15.03 -5.77 -1.35
N LEU A 281 -16.15 -6.45 -1.60
CA LEU A 281 -17.19 -5.96 -2.52
C LEU A 281 -18.32 -5.31 -1.75
N ARG A 282 -18.91 -4.29 -2.38
CA ARG A 282 -20.07 -3.58 -1.86
C ARG A 282 -21.33 -4.43 -2.11
N ASP A 283 -22.07 -4.69 -1.05
CA ASP A 283 -23.41 -5.26 -1.11
C ASP A 283 -24.38 -4.24 -1.73
N ASP A 284 -25.14 -4.64 -2.73
CA ASP A 284 -26.06 -3.78 -3.47
C ASP A 284 -27.27 -3.35 -2.62
N GLN A 285 -27.67 -4.17 -1.64
CA GLN A 285 -28.84 -3.91 -0.80
C GLN A 285 -28.55 -2.96 0.37
N THR A 286 -27.43 -3.15 1.05
CA THR A 286 -27.05 -2.40 2.26
C THR A 286 -25.95 -1.37 2.03
N GLY A 287 -25.19 -1.47 0.94
CA GLY A 287 -24.01 -0.63 0.67
C GLY A 287 -22.79 -0.91 1.54
N TYR A 288 -22.85 -1.92 2.41
CA TYR A 288 -21.71 -2.37 3.22
C TYR A 288 -20.77 -3.27 2.45
N TYR A 289 -19.54 -3.41 2.95
CA TYR A 289 -18.49 -4.17 2.28
C TYR A 289 -18.27 -5.53 2.94
N PHE A 290 -18.19 -6.56 2.09
CA PHE A 290 -18.02 -7.96 2.48
C PHE A 290 -16.77 -8.56 1.83
N LEU A 291 -16.04 -9.40 2.55
CA LEU A 291 -14.92 -10.14 1.99
C LEU A 291 -15.45 -11.21 1.03
N ARG A 292 -15.24 -11.06 -0.28
CA ARG A 292 -15.79 -11.98 -1.29
C ARG A 292 -14.74 -12.84 -1.96
N ALA A 293 -13.48 -12.42 -1.96
CA ALA A 293 -12.39 -13.26 -2.45
C ALA A 293 -11.10 -12.88 -1.73
N ALA A 294 -10.19 -13.83 -1.56
CA ALA A 294 -8.91 -13.59 -0.93
C ALA A 294 -7.86 -14.64 -1.30
N VAL A 295 -6.60 -14.24 -1.29
CA VAL A 295 -5.42 -15.11 -1.22
C VAL A 295 -4.53 -14.58 -0.11
N ILE A 296 -4.48 -15.30 1.01
CA ILE A 296 -3.81 -14.87 2.24
C ILE A 296 -3.01 -16.01 2.82
N CYS A 297 -1.70 -15.97 2.57
CA CYS A 297 -0.73 -16.96 3.04
C CYS A 297 0.06 -16.48 4.25
N SER A 298 -0.23 -15.29 4.79
CA SER A 298 0.49 -14.69 5.91
C SER A 298 -0.41 -14.28 7.08
N ALA A 299 -1.49 -15.03 7.36
CA ALA A 299 -2.36 -14.73 8.49
C ALA A 299 -1.82 -15.28 9.83
N LEU A 300 -1.96 -14.50 10.92
CA LEU A 300 -1.66 -14.92 12.30
C LEU A 300 -2.92 -14.89 13.17
N GLY A 301 -3.28 -16.01 13.79
CA GLY A 301 -4.46 -16.17 14.65
C GLY A 301 -5.79 -16.23 13.90
N TRP A 302 -5.79 -16.32 12.56
CA TRP A 302 -7.00 -16.46 11.74
C TRP A 302 -6.67 -17.05 10.36
N ASN A 303 -7.69 -17.38 9.57
CA ASN A 303 -7.54 -17.84 8.19
C ASN A 303 -8.68 -17.34 7.28
N VAL A 304 -8.53 -17.43 5.95
CA VAL A 304 -9.54 -16.97 4.98
C VAL A 304 -10.89 -17.63 5.21
N GLY A 305 -10.92 -18.95 5.42
CA GLY A 305 -12.16 -19.70 5.66
C GLY A 305 -12.99 -19.16 6.83
N SER A 306 -12.34 -18.66 7.89
CA SER A 306 -12.99 -18.04 9.04
C SER A 306 -13.57 -16.64 8.80
N LYS A 307 -13.15 -15.96 7.71
CA LYS A 307 -13.44 -14.54 7.43
C LYS A 307 -14.21 -14.31 6.12
N ILE A 308 -14.12 -15.23 5.16
CA ILE A 308 -14.80 -15.13 3.87
C ILE A 308 -16.32 -14.97 4.07
N GLY A 309 -16.94 -14.11 3.28
CA GLY A 309 -18.37 -13.79 3.36
C GLY A 309 -18.79 -12.89 4.52
N LYS A 310 -17.87 -12.49 5.42
CA LYS A 310 -18.18 -11.58 6.53
C LYS A 310 -18.13 -10.12 6.10
N GLN A 311 -18.94 -9.29 6.75
CA GLN A 311 -18.89 -7.84 6.65
C GLN A 311 -17.61 -7.31 7.32
N LEU A 312 -17.16 -6.13 6.89
CA LEU A 312 -15.95 -5.48 7.41
C LEU A 312 -15.89 -5.45 8.95
N HIS A 313 -16.95 -5.04 9.64
CA HIS A 313 -16.94 -4.99 11.12
C HIS A 313 -16.90 -6.39 11.77
N GLN A 314 -17.49 -7.41 11.15
CA GLN A 314 -17.48 -8.79 11.66
C GLN A 314 -16.10 -9.43 11.52
N ILE A 315 -15.34 -9.05 10.49
CA ILE A 315 -13.93 -9.46 10.33
C ILE A 315 -13.09 -8.93 11.50
N HIS A 316 -13.36 -7.68 11.91
CA HIS A 316 -12.61 -6.92 12.91
C HIS A 316 -13.17 -7.04 14.34
N GLU A 317 -14.20 -7.87 14.57
CA GLU A 317 -14.82 -8.07 15.89
C GLU A 317 -13.81 -8.38 17.03
N PRO A 318 -12.74 -9.16 16.82
CA PRO A 318 -11.76 -9.41 17.88
C PRO A 318 -10.84 -8.23 18.24
N ILE A 319 -10.86 -7.14 17.45
CA ILE A 319 -9.91 -6.03 17.60
C ILE A 319 -10.40 -5.07 18.70
N PRO A 320 -9.60 -4.82 19.75
CA PRO A 320 -10.01 -3.93 20.83
C PRO A 320 -10.30 -2.51 20.33
N ASP A 321 -11.34 -1.91 20.89
CA ASP A 321 -11.84 -0.57 20.57
C ASP A 321 -12.36 -0.39 19.11
N TYR A 322 -12.41 -1.45 18.29
CA TYR A 322 -12.82 -1.30 16.88
C TYR A 322 -14.27 -0.82 16.77
N LYS A 323 -15.20 -1.48 17.44
CA LYS A 323 -16.63 -1.18 17.37
C LYS A 323 -16.91 0.25 17.83
N GLU A 324 -16.33 0.65 18.96
CA GLU A 324 -16.61 1.94 19.60
C GLU A 324 -15.86 3.11 18.96
N LYS A 325 -14.65 2.89 18.42
CA LYS A 325 -13.78 3.99 17.94
C LYS A 325 -13.52 3.99 16.45
N MET A 326 -13.62 2.85 15.76
CA MET A 326 -13.21 2.73 14.36
C MET A 326 -14.34 2.43 13.40
N GLN A 327 -15.32 1.60 13.77
CA GLN A 327 -16.32 1.04 12.85
C GLN A 327 -16.99 2.13 11.98
N PHE A 328 -17.56 3.16 12.60
CA PHE A 328 -18.20 4.28 11.88
C PHE A 328 -17.26 4.94 10.86
N SER A 329 -16.04 5.24 11.28
CA SER A 329 -15.06 5.89 10.42
C SER A 329 -14.61 4.99 9.26
N MET A 330 -14.50 3.68 9.51
CA MET A 330 -14.08 2.69 8.55
C MET A 330 -15.17 2.41 7.50
N ASP A 331 -16.42 2.22 7.92
CA ASP A 331 -17.55 2.01 7.01
C ASP A 331 -17.73 3.22 6.09
N ARG A 332 -17.65 4.43 6.65
CA ARG A 332 -17.69 5.68 5.87
C ARG A 332 -16.50 5.78 4.91
N PHE A 333 -15.30 5.40 5.35
CA PHE A 333 -14.10 5.43 4.52
C PHE A 333 -14.25 4.49 3.32
N PHE A 334 -14.61 3.22 3.55
CA PHE A 334 -14.85 2.23 2.49
C PHE A 334 -15.95 2.67 1.53
N THR A 335 -16.98 3.35 2.01
CA THR A 335 -18.06 3.87 1.15
C THR A 335 -17.58 5.00 0.22
N LYS A 336 -16.73 5.91 0.72
CA LYS A 336 -16.36 7.15 0.03
C LYS A 336 -14.97 7.15 -0.61
N MET A 337 -14.17 6.12 -0.37
CA MET A 337 -12.82 6.02 -0.91
C MET A 337 -12.82 6.12 -2.44
N PRO A 338 -12.08 7.06 -3.04
CA PRO A 338 -11.97 7.17 -4.49
C PRO A 338 -10.91 6.20 -5.05
N THR A 339 -10.83 6.04 -6.37
CA THR A 339 -9.85 5.13 -7.00
C THR A 339 -8.45 5.76 -7.08
N GLU A 340 -8.36 7.08 -7.26
CA GLU A 340 -7.10 7.80 -7.51
C GLU A 340 -6.30 8.15 -6.25
N LYS A 341 -6.81 7.78 -5.06
CA LYS A 341 -6.15 8.05 -3.77
C LYS A 341 -5.98 6.76 -2.95
N PRO A 342 -5.25 5.76 -3.47
CA PRO A 342 -4.85 4.63 -2.66
C PRO A 342 -3.98 5.07 -1.49
N ILE A 343 -3.99 4.27 -0.44
CA ILE A 343 -3.33 4.56 0.82
C ILE A 343 -2.45 3.39 1.25
N GLN A 344 -1.50 3.66 2.14
CA GLN A 344 -0.63 2.66 2.74
C GLN A 344 -0.49 2.90 4.25
N ARG A 345 -0.20 1.83 4.99
CA ARG A 345 0.06 1.84 6.44
C ARG A 345 0.85 0.60 6.86
N GLY A 346 1.40 0.61 8.06
CA GLY A 346 1.98 -0.59 8.69
C GLY A 346 1.17 -1.05 9.89
N SER A 347 0.94 -2.36 9.99
CA SER A 347 0.71 -3.04 11.26
C SER A 347 1.99 -3.73 11.69
N TRP A 348 2.18 -3.95 12.99
CA TRP A 348 3.39 -4.56 13.50
C TRP A 348 3.11 -5.51 14.66
N GLY A 349 3.96 -6.53 14.79
CA GLY A 349 4.05 -7.47 15.90
C GLY A 349 5.51 -7.79 16.20
N LEU A 350 5.77 -8.42 17.33
CA LEU A 350 7.09 -8.92 17.72
C LEU A 350 6.95 -10.41 17.98
N GLU A 351 7.76 -11.22 17.30
CA GLU A 351 7.59 -12.67 17.24
C GLU A 351 8.92 -13.40 17.46
N VAL A 352 8.84 -14.66 17.86
CA VAL A 352 9.97 -15.60 17.81
C VAL A 352 10.06 -16.16 16.39
N GLY A 353 11.22 -16.01 15.75
CA GLY A 353 11.43 -16.40 14.36
C GLY A 353 10.62 -15.56 13.38
N GLU A 354 10.25 -16.14 12.23
CA GLU A 354 9.52 -15.44 11.16
C GLU A 354 8.22 -16.18 10.78
N PRO A 355 7.25 -16.32 11.71
CA PRO A 355 6.02 -17.04 11.44
C PRO A 355 5.23 -16.33 10.34
N LEU A 356 5.09 -16.99 9.18
CA LEU A 356 4.32 -16.46 8.07
C LEU A 356 2.83 -16.73 8.28
N TYR A 357 2.44 -18.00 8.38
CA TYR A 357 1.06 -18.48 8.53
C TYR A 357 0.90 -19.25 9.83
N MET A 358 0.01 -18.80 10.69
CA MET A 358 -0.26 -19.37 12.01
C MET A 358 -1.77 -19.34 12.27
N PRO A 359 -2.56 -20.26 11.67
CA PRO A 359 -4.01 -20.33 11.91
C PRO A 359 -4.31 -20.76 13.36
N PRO A 360 -5.55 -20.60 13.84
CA PRO A 360 -5.93 -21.04 15.18
C PRO A 360 -5.58 -22.52 15.43
N GLY A 361 -4.85 -22.78 16.52
CA GLY A 361 -4.40 -24.13 16.88
C GLY A 361 -3.07 -24.55 16.25
N ASP A 362 -2.40 -23.67 15.51
CA ASP A 362 -1.04 -23.92 15.02
C ASP A 362 -0.06 -24.10 16.21
N PRO A 363 0.85 -25.10 16.17
CA PRO A 363 1.81 -25.33 17.25
C PRO A 363 2.65 -24.09 17.62
N HIS A 364 2.93 -23.21 16.66
CA HIS A 364 3.68 -21.98 16.91
C HIS A 364 2.94 -21.03 17.86
N GLU A 365 1.60 -21.08 17.94
CA GLU A 365 0.82 -20.29 18.90
C GLU A 365 1.20 -20.62 20.36
N ALA A 366 1.75 -21.81 20.63
CA ALA A 366 2.20 -22.18 21.97
C ALA A 366 3.36 -21.31 22.45
N LEU A 367 4.22 -20.83 21.55
CA LEU A 367 5.33 -19.94 21.89
C LEU A 367 4.84 -18.59 22.45
N ARG A 368 3.63 -18.16 22.08
CA ARG A 368 3.03 -16.93 22.61
C ARG A 368 2.50 -17.04 24.05
N LYS A 369 2.46 -18.26 24.61
CA LYS A 369 1.84 -18.54 25.92
C LYS A 369 2.84 -18.61 27.07
N LEU A 370 4.13 -18.55 26.80
CA LEU A 370 5.19 -18.61 27.81
C LEU A 370 6.33 -17.66 27.47
N GLN A 371 7.09 -17.26 28.48
CA GLN A 371 8.38 -16.58 28.32
C GLN A 371 9.48 -17.62 28.50
N ASP A 372 10.11 -18.01 27.39
CA ASP A 372 11.14 -19.05 27.39
C ASP A 372 12.45 -18.47 27.96
N PRO A 373 13.00 -19.03 29.06
CA PRO A 373 14.25 -18.56 29.63
C PRO A 373 15.46 -18.71 28.68
N ASP A 374 15.39 -19.61 27.70
CA ASP A 374 16.46 -19.85 26.72
C ASP A 374 16.29 -19.02 25.43
N LEU A 375 15.29 -18.14 25.36
CA LEU A 375 15.07 -17.25 24.22
C LEU A 375 16.19 -16.19 24.13
N HIS A 376 16.81 -16.05 22.96
CA HIS A 376 17.83 -15.03 22.74
C HIS A 376 17.29 -13.87 21.89
N ILE A 377 17.87 -12.67 22.07
CA ILE A 377 17.47 -11.47 21.31
C ILE A 377 17.57 -11.64 19.79
N LYS A 378 18.48 -12.49 19.32
CA LYS A 378 18.68 -12.81 17.89
C LYS A 378 17.54 -13.64 17.29
N ASP A 379 16.76 -14.31 18.13
CA ASP A 379 15.64 -15.15 17.72
C ASP A 379 14.34 -14.33 17.63
N CYS A 380 14.35 -13.09 18.13
CA CYS A 380 13.20 -12.19 18.11
C CYS A 380 13.23 -11.30 16.85
N THR A 381 12.10 -11.25 16.15
CA THR A 381 11.94 -10.42 14.95
C THR A 381 10.80 -9.41 15.12
N LEU A 382 10.96 -8.27 14.46
CA LEU A 382 9.86 -7.40 14.12
C LEU A 382 9.17 -7.97 12.88
N ARG A 383 7.88 -8.25 13.01
CA ARG A 383 7.00 -8.47 11.87
C ARG A 383 6.26 -7.18 11.55
N VAL A 384 6.36 -6.72 10.31
CA VAL A 384 5.53 -5.64 9.77
C VAL A 384 4.62 -6.21 8.69
N ASP A 385 3.31 -6.09 8.87
CA ASP A 385 2.37 -6.25 7.76
C ASP A 385 2.27 -4.89 7.09
N TRP A 386 3.00 -4.70 5.98
CA TRP A 386 2.91 -3.49 5.20
C TRP A 386 1.66 -3.57 4.33
N GLN A 387 0.71 -2.68 4.59
CA GLN A 387 -0.66 -2.77 4.12
C GLN A 387 -0.96 -1.64 3.17
N THR A 388 -1.71 -1.97 2.15
CA THR A 388 -2.17 -1.08 1.11
C THR A 388 -3.67 -1.27 0.94
N LEU A 389 -4.37 -0.17 0.71
CA LEU A 389 -5.80 -0.19 0.45
C LEU A 389 -6.05 0.63 -0.82
N ARG A 390 -6.79 0.07 -1.77
CA ARG A 390 -7.17 0.75 -3.02
C ARG A 390 -8.53 0.30 -3.53
N ARG A 391 -9.24 1.20 -4.21
CA ARG A 391 -10.43 0.82 -4.98
C ARG A 391 -10.04 0.49 -6.42
N LEU A 392 -10.55 -0.63 -6.92
CA LEU A 392 -10.44 -1.00 -8.33
C LEU A 392 -11.46 -0.23 -9.18
N PRO A 393 -11.07 0.33 -10.34
CA PRO A 393 -11.93 1.22 -11.11
C PRO A 393 -13.17 0.56 -11.74
N LEU A 394 -13.08 -0.67 -12.22
CA LEU A 394 -14.17 -1.35 -12.93
C LEU A 394 -15.11 -2.06 -11.96
N SER A 395 -14.60 -2.97 -11.13
CA SER A 395 -15.41 -3.73 -10.16
C SER A 395 -15.87 -2.92 -8.96
N ALA A 396 -15.27 -1.75 -8.72
CA ALA A 396 -15.42 -0.96 -7.50
C ALA A 396 -14.99 -1.68 -6.20
N SER A 397 -14.40 -2.87 -6.30
CA SER A 397 -13.89 -3.63 -5.15
C SER A 397 -12.83 -2.82 -4.40
N VAL A 398 -12.87 -2.87 -3.07
CA VAL A 398 -11.77 -2.35 -2.24
C VAL A 398 -10.82 -3.50 -1.95
N VAL A 399 -9.60 -3.38 -2.46
CA VAL A 399 -8.53 -4.34 -2.26
C VAL A 399 -7.72 -3.91 -1.06
N PHE A 400 -7.68 -4.77 -0.04
CA PHE A 400 -6.70 -4.73 1.03
C PHE A 400 -5.58 -5.70 0.67
N ASN A 401 -4.39 -5.19 0.36
CA ASN A 401 -3.21 -6.02 0.14
C ASN A 401 -2.19 -5.81 1.25
N PHE A 402 -1.42 -6.85 1.55
CA PHE A 402 -0.32 -6.71 2.49
C PHE A 402 0.79 -7.74 2.30
N LYS A 403 1.99 -7.33 2.71
CA LYS A 403 3.17 -8.18 2.77
C LYS A 403 3.67 -8.28 4.20
N ALA A 404 3.89 -9.51 4.66
CA ALA A 404 4.58 -9.76 5.92
C ALA A 404 6.10 -9.62 5.71
N LEU A 405 6.66 -8.60 6.35
CA LEU A 405 8.07 -8.26 6.34
C LEU A 405 8.67 -8.57 7.70
N PHE A 406 9.89 -9.09 7.71
CA PHE A 406 10.59 -9.47 8.93
C PHE A 406 11.91 -8.72 9.01
N ALA A 407 12.22 -8.21 10.20
CA ALA A 407 13.49 -7.57 10.51
C ALA A 407 13.99 -8.04 11.89
N PRO A 408 15.26 -8.44 12.03
CA PRO A 408 15.82 -8.76 13.34
C PRO A 408 15.73 -7.58 14.30
N ILE A 409 15.29 -7.80 15.54
CA ILE A 409 15.20 -6.71 16.55
C ILE A 409 16.58 -6.12 16.85
N THR A 410 17.65 -6.89 16.65
CA THR A 410 19.04 -6.42 16.80
C THR A 410 19.38 -5.24 15.89
N GLU A 411 18.64 -5.04 14.78
CA GLU A 411 18.82 -3.87 13.93
C GLU A 411 18.44 -2.56 14.62
N PHE A 412 17.63 -2.58 15.67
CA PHE A 412 17.15 -1.33 16.29
C PHE A 412 18.27 -0.58 17.02
N ARG A 413 19.36 -1.27 17.37
CA ARG A 413 20.48 -0.70 18.11
C ARG A 413 21.05 0.57 17.45
N ASP A 414 21.14 0.58 16.12
CA ASP A 414 21.66 1.72 15.35
C ASP A 414 20.56 2.54 14.63
N GLU A 415 19.29 2.37 15.01
CA GLU A 415 18.14 3.09 14.43
C GLU A 415 17.66 4.20 15.39
N PRO A 416 17.99 5.47 15.12
CA PRO A 416 17.80 6.55 16.10
C PRO A 416 16.36 6.67 16.58
N GLY A 417 16.17 6.58 17.90
CA GLY A 417 14.88 6.77 18.57
C GLY A 417 13.97 5.53 18.56
N VAL A 418 14.24 4.52 17.74
CA VAL A 418 13.43 3.31 17.65
C VAL A 418 13.43 2.53 18.98
N PRO A 419 14.58 2.23 19.64
CA PRO A 419 14.58 1.48 20.89
C PRO A 419 13.75 2.14 22.00
N ALA A 420 13.93 3.45 22.19
CA ALA A 420 13.19 4.21 23.19
C ALA A 420 11.68 4.27 22.88
N LEU A 421 11.31 4.44 21.61
CA LEU A 421 9.91 4.43 21.18
C LEU A 421 9.25 3.07 21.42
N VAL A 422 9.90 1.97 21.04
CA VAL A 422 9.36 0.62 21.23
C VAL A 422 9.27 0.28 22.72
N SER A 423 10.31 0.56 23.52
CA SER A 423 10.28 0.37 24.97
C SER A 423 9.09 1.11 25.61
N LYS A 424 8.87 2.37 25.24
CA LYS A 424 7.73 3.15 25.73
C LYS A 424 6.38 2.55 25.31
N VAL A 425 6.27 2.08 24.07
CA VAL A 425 5.05 1.41 23.59
C VAL A 425 4.74 0.13 24.37
N LEU A 426 5.76 -0.67 24.69
CA LEU A 426 5.60 -1.93 25.40
C LEU A 426 5.29 -1.76 26.90
N THR A 427 5.76 -0.66 27.50
CA THR A 427 5.60 -0.39 28.95
C THR A 427 4.37 0.45 29.26
N GLU A 428 4.05 1.44 28.42
CA GLU A 428 3.00 2.42 28.67
C GLU A 428 1.84 2.31 27.66
N GLY A 429 1.90 1.38 26.71
CA GLY A 429 0.81 1.12 25.76
C GLY A 429 -0.47 0.66 26.46
N LYS A 430 -1.63 0.93 25.85
CA LYS A 430 -2.92 0.49 26.42
C LYS A 430 -2.94 -1.04 26.55
N GLN A 431 -3.16 -1.54 27.76
CA GLN A 431 -3.02 -2.96 28.11
C GLN A 431 -3.76 -3.91 27.14
N ASN A 432 -5.05 -3.69 26.90
CA ASN A 432 -5.84 -4.57 26.02
C ASN A 432 -5.32 -4.61 24.56
N LEU A 433 -4.66 -3.55 24.09
CA LEU A 433 -4.05 -3.50 22.76
C LEU A 433 -2.71 -4.22 22.73
N MET A 434 -1.94 -4.19 23.83
CA MET A 434 -0.70 -4.97 23.96
C MET A 434 -0.98 -6.46 24.11
N GLU A 435 -2.02 -6.82 24.87
CA GLU A 435 -2.54 -8.20 24.98
C GLU A 435 -2.99 -8.73 23.62
N TYR A 436 -3.79 -7.96 22.87
CA TYR A 436 -4.20 -8.33 21.50
C TYR A 436 -3.01 -8.49 20.55
N LYS A 437 -2.00 -7.62 20.64
CA LYS A 437 -0.77 -7.75 19.83
C LYS A 437 0.06 -8.99 20.19
N GLY A 438 -0.14 -9.58 21.35
CA GLY A 438 0.50 -10.84 21.74
C GLY A 438 2.00 -10.74 21.99
N VAL A 439 2.54 -9.56 22.31
CA VAL A 439 4.00 -9.32 22.42
C VAL A 439 4.65 -9.78 23.74
N TRP A 440 3.84 -10.24 24.71
CA TRP A 440 4.32 -10.60 26.05
C TRP A 440 5.42 -11.67 26.04
N HIS A 441 5.29 -12.68 25.17
CA HIS A 441 6.19 -13.83 25.09
C HIS A 441 7.66 -13.50 24.74
N VAL A 442 7.91 -12.35 24.10
CA VAL A 442 9.28 -11.87 23.80
C VAL A 442 9.74 -10.75 24.74
N GLN A 443 8.83 -10.18 25.54
CA GLN A 443 9.04 -8.92 26.25
C GLN A 443 10.21 -8.98 27.26
N HIS A 444 10.40 -10.12 27.94
CA HIS A 444 11.47 -10.32 28.92
C HIS A 444 12.88 -10.25 28.33
N VAL A 445 13.04 -10.56 27.04
CA VAL A 445 14.33 -10.51 26.35
C VAL A 445 14.53 -9.16 25.65
N ILE A 446 13.49 -8.65 25.00
CA ILE A 446 13.61 -7.45 24.17
C ILE A 446 13.69 -6.17 25.03
N LEU A 447 12.89 -6.06 26.08
CA LEU A 447 12.72 -4.78 26.78
C LEU A 447 14.02 -4.30 27.44
N PRO A 448 14.77 -5.16 28.17
CA PRO A 448 16.06 -4.77 28.74
C PRO A 448 17.06 -4.32 27.67
N LYS A 449 17.04 -4.96 26.49
CA LYS A 449 17.93 -4.59 25.37
C LYS A 449 17.53 -3.29 24.70
N LEU A 450 16.24 -3.01 24.57
CA LEU A 450 15.76 -1.74 24.03
C LEU A 450 16.12 -0.57 24.95
N GLU A 451 16.05 -0.76 26.26
CA GLU A 451 16.46 0.23 27.26
C GLU A 451 17.98 0.47 27.22
N GLU A 452 18.79 -0.60 27.17
CA GLU A 452 20.24 -0.52 26.99
C GLU A 452 20.60 0.25 25.71
N TRP A 453 19.97 -0.07 24.58
CA TRP A 453 20.26 0.59 23.30
C TRP A 453 19.73 2.03 23.24
N ALA A 454 18.62 2.34 23.91
CA ALA A 454 18.13 3.71 24.03
C ALA A 454 19.16 4.60 24.74
N GLN A 455 19.72 4.12 25.85
CA GLN A 455 20.80 4.81 26.56
C GLN A 455 22.06 4.93 25.70
N GLU A 456 22.47 3.85 25.03
CA GLU A 456 23.62 3.85 24.12
C GLU A 456 23.46 4.89 23.00
N GLN A 457 22.26 5.02 22.42
CA GLN A 457 21.97 6.00 21.38
C GLN A 457 22.06 7.45 21.89
N GLU A 458 21.62 7.71 23.12
CA GLU A 458 21.75 9.02 23.76
C GLU A 458 23.22 9.36 24.06
N GLU A 459 23.98 8.41 24.62
CA GLU A 459 25.40 8.58 24.95
C GLU A 459 26.26 8.85 23.70
N LYS A 460 25.95 8.19 22.58
CA LYS A 460 26.60 8.39 21.28
C LYS A 460 26.11 9.64 20.53
N GLY A 461 25.10 10.34 21.05
CA GLY A 461 24.51 11.51 20.40
C GLY A 461 23.71 11.20 19.13
N LEU A 462 23.27 9.95 18.93
CA LEU A 462 22.35 9.57 17.86
C LEU A 462 20.95 10.15 18.11
N VAL A 463 20.57 10.27 19.39
CA VAL A 463 19.35 10.91 19.88
C VAL A 463 19.74 12.02 20.87
N PRO A 464 19.05 13.19 20.88
CA PRO A 464 19.33 14.24 21.86
C PRO A 464 19.14 13.77 23.30
N LYS A 465 19.98 14.27 24.22
CA LYS A 465 19.80 14.02 25.66
C LYS A 465 18.43 14.51 26.14
N ASN A 466 17.78 13.73 27.00
CA ASN A 466 16.43 14.00 27.50
C ASN A 466 15.37 14.18 26.39
N TRP A 467 15.55 13.51 25.23
CA TRP A 467 14.54 13.52 24.18
C TRP A 467 13.21 12.97 24.70
N GLN A 468 12.14 13.76 24.56
CA GLN A 468 10.80 13.28 24.88
C GLN A 468 10.34 12.32 23.79
N VAL A 469 10.24 11.04 24.15
CA VAL A 469 9.80 9.98 23.24
C VAL A 469 8.44 10.31 22.65
N ALA A 470 8.40 10.34 21.32
CA ALA A 470 7.22 10.60 20.51
C ALA A 470 7.25 9.72 19.26
N THR A 471 6.18 9.75 18.46
CA THR A 471 6.23 9.22 17.10
C THR A 471 7.38 9.90 16.34
N LEU A 472 8.21 9.11 15.65
CA LEU A 472 9.37 9.65 14.92
C LEU A 472 8.91 10.58 13.79
N ASP A 473 9.65 11.66 13.56
CA ASP A 473 9.33 12.65 12.52
C ASP A 473 9.31 12.03 11.10
N ASP A 474 10.18 11.04 10.88
CA ASP A 474 10.27 10.33 9.61
C ASP A 474 9.31 9.12 9.53
N SER A 475 8.38 8.95 10.49
CA SER A 475 7.45 7.81 10.53
C SER A 475 6.77 7.58 9.17
N PRO A 476 6.74 6.33 8.65
CA PRO A 476 7.04 5.06 9.33
C PRO A 476 8.52 4.68 9.36
N TRP A 477 9.45 5.61 9.09
CA TRP A 477 10.88 5.36 9.05
C TRP A 477 11.59 5.90 10.30
N TYR A 478 12.92 5.91 10.22
CA TYR A 478 13.83 6.55 11.18
C TYR A 478 14.87 7.38 10.43
N LYS A 479 15.52 8.30 11.13
CA LYS A 479 16.55 9.15 10.54
C LYS A 479 17.71 8.28 10.00
N GLY A 480 18.05 8.46 8.72
CA GLY A 480 19.16 7.73 8.08
C GLY A 480 18.79 6.35 7.51
N TRP A 481 17.49 6.06 7.36
CA TRP A 481 17.03 4.75 6.90
C TRP A 481 17.45 4.43 5.46
N GLU A 482 17.45 5.42 4.55
CA GLU A 482 17.81 5.22 3.14
C GLU A 482 19.27 4.78 3.01
N GLU A 483 20.18 5.45 3.72
CA GLU A 483 21.61 5.11 3.70
C GLU A 483 21.87 3.72 4.30
N LYS A 484 21.17 3.37 5.40
CA LYS A 484 21.27 2.02 5.98
C LYS A 484 20.74 0.95 5.02
N TRP A 485 19.59 1.19 4.41
CA TRP A 485 18.95 0.27 3.47
C TRP A 485 19.76 0.07 2.19
N HIS A 486 20.35 1.12 1.62
CA HIS A 486 21.26 1.01 0.48
C HIS A 486 22.53 0.24 0.83
N ARG A 487 23.16 0.54 1.97
CA ARG A 487 24.36 -0.16 2.44
C ARG A 487 24.12 -1.66 2.65
N GLN A 488 22.96 -2.04 3.20
CA GLN A 488 22.57 -3.45 3.40
C GLN A 488 22.40 -4.22 2.08
N GLN A 489 22.20 -3.53 0.97
CA GLN A 489 22.08 -4.10 -0.37
C GLN A 489 23.41 -4.05 -1.15
N GLY A 490 24.49 -3.57 -0.52
CA GLY A 490 25.83 -3.52 -1.11
C GLY A 490 26.10 -2.31 -2.00
N PHE A 491 25.38 -1.20 -1.80
CA PHE A 491 25.64 0.09 -2.44
C PHE A 491 26.49 1.03 -1.58
#